data_AF-A0A258ATB1-F1
#
_entry.id   AF-A0A258ATB1-F1
#
_cell.length_a   1.000
_cell.length_b   1.000
_cell.length_c   1.000
_cell.angle_alpha   90.00
_cell.angle_beta   90.00
_cell.angle_gamma   90.00
#
_symmetry.space_group_name_H-M   'P 1'
#
loop_
_entity.id
_entity.type
_entity.pdbx_description
1 polymer ?
#
loop_
_entity_poly.entity_id
_entity_poly.type
_entity_poly.pdbx_seq_one_letter_code
_entity_poly.pdbx_strand_id
1 'polypeptide(L)'
;GLRTRLGLAAFLGGTAMLLEPSIWPVVWFLVYFVSQIIDNNLFKAALKNPKKQGDEAKFIIAIALSTLIFSAMAAYTWIFGGEEGRIFAVISICGALLHVTLQLYNRRSYLFAGLLPHALYLLFLPSVTAVIEPGHNSFTLFIVNVGTFVFLGNLAWAVRQNNQSLLDLKVAKDEAQAARKLAENESAAKTNFLAVITHEIRTPMNAVLSAANLLKRTPLNEEQNDHVRMLSNASEVLMGLLNDVLDI
;
A
#
# COMPACT_ATOMS: atom_id res chain seq x y z
N GLY A 1 -8.45 7.21 -10.65
CA GLY A 1 -9.56 6.35 -11.16
C GLY A 1 -9.74 6.56 -12.65
N LEU A 2 -10.49 5.70 -13.35
CA LEU A 2 -10.71 5.83 -14.81
C LEU A 2 -11.15 7.25 -15.23
N ARG A 3 -12.08 7.86 -14.48
CA ARG A 3 -12.58 9.22 -14.72
C ARG A 3 -11.48 10.28 -14.68
N THR A 4 -10.54 10.18 -13.74
CA THR A 4 -9.45 11.18 -13.61
C THR A 4 -8.48 11.08 -14.78
N ARG A 5 -8.18 9.86 -15.24
CA ARG A 5 -7.30 9.63 -16.42
C ARG A 5 -7.92 10.15 -17.71
N LEU A 6 -9.23 9.93 -17.89
CA LEU A 6 -9.95 10.44 -19.05
C LEU A 6 -10.10 11.97 -19.01
N GLY A 7 -10.32 12.56 -17.83
CA GLY A 7 -10.34 14.01 -17.66
C GLY A 7 -9.00 14.66 -18.03
N LEU A 8 -7.89 14.09 -17.55
CA LEU A 8 -6.55 14.55 -17.93
C LEU A 8 -6.28 14.41 -19.43
N ALA A 9 -6.66 13.28 -20.02
CA ALA A 9 -6.51 13.09 -21.47
C ALA A 9 -7.37 14.08 -22.28
N ALA A 10 -8.60 14.35 -21.86
CA ALA A 10 -9.46 15.34 -22.52
C ALA A 10 -8.85 16.75 -22.43
N PHE A 11 -8.29 17.10 -21.27
CA PHE A 11 -7.59 18.37 -21.08
C PHE A 11 -6.36 18.47 -22.00
N LEU A 12 -5.53 17.43 -22.05
CA LEU A 12 -4.34 17.38 -22.91
C LEU A 12 -4.71 17.43 -24.41
N GLY A 13 -5.75 16.70 -24.81
CA GLY A 13 -6.24 16.72 -26.20
C GLY A 13 -6.80 18.10 -26.58
N GLY A 14 -7.58 18.73 -25.69
CA GLY A 14 -8.13 20.06 -25.92
C GLY A 14 -7.05 21.14 -26.03
N THR A 15 -6.04 21.09 -25.17
CA THR A 15 -4.88 22.00 -25.25
C THR A 15 -4.03 21.75 -26.49
N ALA A 16 -3.84 20.48 -26.89
CA ALA A 16 -3.17 20.15 -28.15
C ALA A 16 -3.94 20.69 -29.38
N MET A 17 -5.28 20.69 -29.38
CA MET A 17 -6.08 21.30 -30.45
C MET A 17 -5.94 22.82 -30.52
N LEU A 18 -5.71 23.49 -29.38
CA LEU A 18 -5.48 24.94 -29.35
C LEU A 18 -4.10 25.29 -29.91
N LEU A 19 -3.09 24.45 -29.64
CA LEU A 19 -1.73 24.64 -30.14
C LEU A 19 -1.63 24.34 -31.63
N GLU A 20 -2.27 23.26 -32.09
CA GLU A 20 -2.31 22.86 -33.49
C GLU A 20 -3.73 22.41 -33.86
N PRO A 21 -4.54 23.28 -34.50
CA PRO A 21 -5.91 22.96 -34.89
C PRO A 21 -5.96 21.81 -35.90
N SER A 22 -6.31 20.61 -35.42
CA SER A 22 -6.22 19.37 -36.18
C SER A 22 -7.23 18.33 -35.69
N ILE A 23 -7.53 17.35 -36.54
CA ILE A 23 -8.36 16.19 -36.17
C ILE A 23 -7.59 15.17 -35.30
N TRP A 24 -6.26 15.22 -35.30
CA TRP A 24 -5.40 14.26 -34.62
C TRP A 24 -5.65 14.15 -33.11
N PRO A 25 -5.77 15.24 -32.35
CA PRO A 25 -6.08 15.15 -30.92
C PRO A 25 -7.41 14.43 -30.60
N VAL A 26 -8.42 14.58 -31.46
CA VAL A 26 -9.71 13.90 -31.32
C VAL A 26 -9.55 12.41 -31.59
N VAL A 27 -8.88 12.03 -32.67
CA VAL A 27 -8.59 10.62 -33.01
C VAL A 27 -7.79 9.96 -31.89
N TRP A 28 -6.74 10.63 -31.40
CA TRP A 28 -5.94 10.16 -30.28
C TRP A 28 -6.79 9.93 -29.02
N PHE A 29 -7.66 10.86 -28.67
CA PHE A 29 -8.50 10.74 -27.48
C PHE A 29 -9.43 9.53 -27.57
N LEU A 30 -10.01 9.28 -28.75
CA LEU A 30 -10.84 8.10 -28.98
C LEU A 30 -10.04 6.79 -28.83
N VAL A 31 -8.84 6.72 -29.41
CA VAL A 31 -7.95 5.56 -29.28
C VAL A 31 -7.55 5.34 -27.82
N TYR A 32 -7.19 6.41 -27.10
CA TYR A 32 -6.86 6.34 -25.68
C TYR A 32 -8.06 5.91 -24.83
N PHE A 33 -9.26 6.42 -25.13
CA PHE A 33 -10.49 6.04 -24.44
C PHE A 33 -10.79 4.54 -24.57
N VAL A 34 -10.67 3.99 -25.79
CA VAL A 34 -10.83 2.55 -26.03
C VAL A 34 -9.78 1.74 -25.26
N SER A 35 -8.53 2.18 -25.30
CA SER A 35 -7.43 1.54 -24.54
C SER A 35 -7.73 1.51 -23.03
N GLN A 36 -8.23 2.62 -22.47
CA GLN A 36 -8.61 2.68 -21.05
C GLN A 36 -9.80 1.77 -20.68
N ILE A 37 -10.74 1.53 -21.59
CA ILE A 37 -11.83 0.57 -21.38
C ILE A 37 -11.27 -0.86 -21.32
N ILE A 38 -10.38 -1.21 -22.25
CA ILE A 38 -9.72 -2.51 -22.29
C ILE A 38 -8.95 -2.75 -20.98
N ASP A 39 -8.12 -1.79 -20.58
CA ASP A 39 -7.37 -1.85 -19.33
C ASP A 39 -8.29 -2.06 -18.12
N ASN A 40 -9.33 -1.23 -17.99
CA ASN A 40 -10.27 -1.32 -16.88
C ASN A 40 -10.97 -2.68 -16.81
N ASN A 41 -11.33 -3.25 -17.97
CA ASN A 41 -11.93 -4.58 -18.03
C ASN A 41 -10.93 -5.68 -17.67
N LEU A 42 -9.69 -5.58 -18.14
CA LEU A 42 -8.61 -6.51 -17.81
C LEU A 42 -8.31 -6.50 -16.29
N PHE A 43 -8.20 -5.33 -15.68
CA PHE A 43 -7.99 -5.18 -14.24
C PHE A 43 -9.18 -5.70 -13.42
N LYS A 44 -10.42 -5.39 -13.81
CA LYS A 44 -11.62 -5.94 -13.15
C LYS A 44 -11.69 -7.46 -13.24
N ALA A 45 -11.30 -8.04 -14.38
CA ALA A 45 -11.27 -9.48 -14.56
C ALA A 45 -10.22 -10.15 -13.65
N ALA A 46 -9.05 -9.55 -13.48
CA ALA A 46 -8.03 -10.07 -12.56
C ALA A 46 -8.44 -9.96 -11.08
N LEU A 47 -9.12 -8.89 -10.67
CA LEU A 47 -9.67 -8.79 -9.32
C LEU A 47 -10.67 -9.90 -9.00
N LYS A 48 -11.44 -10.35 -9.99
CA LYS A 48 -12.39 -11.47 -9.83
C LYS A 48 -11.71 -12.83 -9.72
N ASN A 49 -10.52 -13.02 -10.30
CA ASN A 49 -9.80 -14.30 -10.35
C ASN A 49 -8.33 -14.16 -9.94
N PRO A 50 -8.02 -13.90 -8.66
CA PRO A 50 -6.66 -13.62 -8.18
C PRO A 50 -5.69 -14.81 -8.27
N LYS A 51 -6.19 -16.04 -8.47
CA LYS A 51 -5.36 -17.27 -8.57
C LYS A 51 -4.84 -17.58 -9.98
N LYS A 52 -5.20 -16.80 -11.01
CA LYS A 52 -4.67 -17.00 -12.38
C LYS A 52 -3.25 -16.43 -12.51
N GLN A 53 -2.29 -17.20 -12.02
CA GLN A 53 -0.87 -16.93 -12.17
C GLN A 53 -0.47 -17.19 -13.64
N GLY A 54 -0.46 -16.14 -14.46
CA GLY A 54 -0.18 -16.24 -15.91
C GLY A 54 -0.52 -15.01 -16.75
N ASP A 55 -1.26 -14.03 -16.20
CA ASP A 55 -1.64 -12.81 -16.93
C ASP A 55 -0.67 -11.62 -16.74
N GLU A 56 0.45 -11.78 -16.02
CA GLU A 56 1.40 -10.68 -15.74
C GLU A 56 1.96 -10.05 -17.02
N ALA A 57 2.32 -10.88 -18.01
CA ALA A 57 2.77 -10.39 -19.32
C ALA A 57 1.69 -9.56 -20.03
N LYS A 58 0.41 -9.95 -19.92
CA LYS A 58 -0.70 -9.20 -20.52
C LYS A 58 -0.88 -7.85 -19.84
N PHE A 59 -0.72 -7.76 -18.52
CA PHE A 59 -0.75 -6.49 -17.79
C PHE A 59 0.41 -5.58 -18.18
N ILE A 60 1.63 -6.12 -18.29
CA ILE A 60 2.80 -5.36 -18.72
C ILE A 60 2.57 -4.79 -20.13
N ILE A 61 2.09 -5.63 -21.07
CA ILE A 61 1.80 -5.20 -22.44
C ILE A 61 0.69 -4.15 -22.47
N ALA A 62 -0.40 -4.35 -21.74
CA ALA A 62 -1.50 -3.40 -21.66
C ALA A 62 -1.05 -2.03 -21.12
N ILE A 63 -0.29 -2.03 -20.01
CA ILE A 63 0.30 -0.81 -19.45
C ILE A 63 1.21 -0.14 -20.47
N ALA A 64 2.15 -0.88 -21.07
CA ALA A 64 3.07 -0.33 -22.06
C ALA A 64 2.32 0.28 -23.26
N LEU A 65 1.29 -0.40 -23.77
CA LEU A 65 0.49 0.06 -24.89
C LEU A 65 -0.32 1.31 -24.54
N SER A 66 -1.04 1.31 -23.41
CA SER A 66 -1.78 2.49 -22.94
C SER A 66 -0.85 3.69 -22.74
N THR A 67 0.34 3.43 -22.19
CA THR A 67 1.36 4.45 -21.93
C THR A 67 1.90 5.01 -23.24
N LEU A 68 2.19 4.15 -24.21
CA LEU A 68 2.66 4.55 -25.54
C LEU A 68 1.60 5.37 -26.28
N ILE A 69 0.33 4.96 -26.22
CA ILE A 69 -0.78 5.73 -26.79
C ILE A 69 -0.85 7.10 -26.12
N PHE A 70 -0.80 7.16 -24.79
CA PHE A 70 -0.85 8.43 -24.06
C PHE A 70 0.31 9.35 -24.44
N SER A 71 1.55 8.85 -24.44
CA SER A 71 2.74 9.63 -24.75
C SER A 71 2.82 10.06 -26.22
N ALA A 72 2.09 9.39 -27.12
CA ALA A 72 2.02 9.78 -28.54
C ALA A 72 1.48 11.21 -28.74
N MET A 73 0.60 11.69 -27.85
CA MET A 73 0.15 13.08 -27.91
C MET A 73 1.30 14.06 -27.69
N ALA A 74 2.17 13.79 -26.73
CA ALA A 74 3.33 14.66 -26.47
C ALA A 74 4.32 14.64 -27.65
N ALA A 75 4.48 13.50 -28.33
CA ALA A 75 5.27 13.43 -29.56
C ALA A 75 4.62 14.25 -30.70
N TYR A 76 3.29 14.18 -30.84
CA TYR A 76 2.55 14.97 -31.82
C TYR A 76 2.72 16.47 -31.58
N THR A 77 2.48 16.95 -30.35
CA THR A 77 2.62 18.38 -30.02
C THR A 77 4.07 18.86 -30.11
N TRP A 78 5.05 17.98 -29.84
CA TRP A 78 6.47 18.30 -30.02
C TRP A 78 6.84 18.58 -31.49
N ILE A 79 6.34 17.74 -32.40
CA ILE A 79 6.69 17.82 -33.83
C ILE A 79 5.92 18.96 -34.51
N PHE A 80 4.62 19.08 -34.26
CA PHE A 80 3.75 19.99 -35.03
C PHE A 80 3.44 21.30 -34.30
N GLY A 81 3.46 21.33 -32.97
CA GLY A 81 3.01 22.49 -32.19
C GLY A 81 4.05 23.60 -32.01
N GLY A 82 5.13 23.62 -32.80
CA GLY A 82 6.19 24.63 -32.70
C GLY A 82 6.89 24.65 -31.33
N GLU A 83 7.39 25.81 -30.90
CA GLU A 83 8.08 25.95 -29.61
C GLU A 83 7.15 25.76 -28.41
N GLU A 84 5.93 26.28 -28.50
CA GLU A 84 4.91 26.15 -27.46
C GLU A 84 4.50 24.69 -27.24
N GLY A 85 4.31 23.94 -28.34
CA GLY A 85 4.00 22.52 -28.31
C GLY A 85 5.12 21.65 -27.74
N ARG A 86 6.38 22.04 -27.94
CA ARG A 86 7.55 21.36 -27.33
C ARG A 86 7.58 21.57 -25.82
N ILE A 87 7.34 22.79 -25.33
CA ILE A 87 7.24 23.08 -23.89
C ILE A 87 6.09 22.27 -23.28
N PHE A 88 4.93 22.28 -23.93
CA PHE A 88 3.77 21.52 -23.50
C PHE A 88 4.03 20.01 -23.45
N ALA A 89 4.74 19.46 -24.45
CA ALA A 89 5.13 18.06 -24.49
C ALA A 89 6.04 17.68 -23.32
N VAL A 90 7.05 18.50 -22.99
CA VAL A 90 7.96 18.26 -21.85
C VAL A 90 7.18 18.24 -20.54
N ILE A 91 6.34 19.26 -20.30
CA ILE A 91 5.53 19.35 -19.08
C ILE A 91 4.60 18.14 -18.96
N SER A 92 3.94 17.77 -20.06
CA SER A 92 3.03 16.63 -20.12
C SER A 92 3.73 15.30 -19.81
N ILE A 93 4.90 15.07 -20.41
CA ILE A 93 5.69 13.84 -20.18
C ILE A 93 6.22 13.80 -18.74
N CYS A 94 6.76 14.90 -18.21
CA CYS A 94 7.23 14.98 -16.82
C CYS A 94 6.09 14.69 -15.83
N GLY A 95 4.91 15.27 -16.06
CA GLY A 95 3.71 15.00 -15.27
C GLY A 95 3.27 13.54 -15.37
N ALA A 96 3.34 12.94 -16.55
CA ALA A 96 3.00 11.55 -16.76
C ALA A 96 3.97 10.58 -16.07
N LEU A 97 5.28 10.85 -16.14
CA LEU A 97 6.31 10.12 -15.42
C LEU A 97 6.06 10.16 -13.90
N LEU A 98 5.76 11.33 -13.35
CA LEU A 98 5.40 11.48 -11.94
C LEU A 98 4.11 10.73 -11.57
N HIS A 99 3.10 10.79 -12.43
CA HIS A 99 1.85 10.05 -12.20
C HIS A 99 2.08 8.53 -12.19
N VAL A 100 2.90 8.01 -13.12
CA VAL A 100 3.24 6.57 -13.19
C VAL A 100 3.99 6.12 -11.94
N THR A 101 4.98 6.88 -11.46
CA THR A 101 5.73 6.51 -10.25
C THR A 101 4.85 6.48 -9.01
N LEU A 102 3.88 7.40 -8.89
CA LEU A 102 2.93 7.43 -7.77
C LEU A 102 1.89 6.31 -7.81
N GLN A 103 1.49 5.85 -9.00
CA GLN A 103 0.41 4.85 -9.15
C GLN A 103 0.92 3.41 -9.20
N LEU A 104 2.10 3.16 -9.78
CA LEU A 104 2.62 1.81 -10.05
C LEU A 104 3.83 1.43 -9.18
N TYR A 105 4.00 2.07 -8.01
CA TYR A 105 5.17 1.88 -7.16
C TYR A 105 5.37 0.45 -6.63
N ASN A 106 4.30 -0.35 -6.55
CA ASN A 106 4.31 -1.61 -5.80
C ASN A 106 4.96 -2.79 -6.58
N ARG A 107 5.19 -2.66 -7.89
CA ARG A 107 5.80 -3.70 -8.73
C ARG A 107 6.76 -3.09 -9.76
N ARG A 108 8.04 -3.46 -9.66
CA ARG A 108 9.12 -2.94 -10.53
C ARG A 108 8.80 -3.12 -12.02
N SER A 109 8.30 -4.29 -12.44
CA SER A 109 7.99 -4.59 -13.84
C SER A 109 6.93 -3.65 -14.43
N TYR A 110 5.85 -3.37 -13.68
CA TYR A 110 4.78 -2.45 -14.11
C TYR A 110 5.27 -1.00 -14.16
N LEU A 111 6.08 -0.62 -13.19
CA LEU A 111 6.71 0.69 -13.15
C LEU A 111 7.60 0.91 -14.38
N PHE A 112 8.48 -0.03 -14.72
CA PHE A 112 9.30 0.07 -15.93
C PHE A 112 8.45 0.12 -17.21
N ALA A 113 7.42 -0.72 -17.31
CA ALA A 113 6.53 -0.73 -18.48
C ALA A 113 5.81 0.61 -18.70
N GLY A 114 5.42 1.31 -17.63
CA GLY A 114 4.78 2.62 -17.72
C GLY A 114 5.75 3.80 -17.86
N LEU A 115 6.99 3.68 -17.39
CA LEU A 115 7.98 4.76 -17.47
C LEU A 115 8.70 4.79 -18.82
N LEU A 116 8.97 3.63 -19.40
CA LEU A 116 9.89 3.49 -20.52
C LEU A 116 9.45 4.28 -21.77
N PRO A 117 8.20 4.22 -22.26
CA PRO A 117 7.77 5.03 -23.41
C PRO A 117 7.94 6.54 -23.18
N HIS A 118 7.58 7.03 -22.00
CA HIS A 118 7.72 8.44 -21.63
C HIS A 118 9.18 8.89 -21.58
N ALA A 119 10.04 8.09 -20.93
CA ALA A 119 11.46 8.38 -20.81
C ALA A 119 12.15 8.38 -22.18
N LEU A 120 11.79 7.44 -23.06
CA LEU A 120 12.31 7.39 -24.43
C LEU A 120 11.91 8.63 -25.23
N TYR A 121 10.65 9.05 -25.19
CA TYR A 121 10.24 10.27 -25.90
C TYR A 121 10.96 11.51 -25.39
N LEU A 122 11.12 11.63 -24.06
CA LEU A 122 11.82 12.78 -23.48
C LEU A 122 13.32 12.83 -23.88
N LEU A 123 13.98 11.68 -24.01
CA LEU A 123 15.39 11.57 -24.41
C LEU A 123 15.62 11.74 -25.92
N PHE A 124 14.75 11.15 -26.74
CA PHE A 124 15.00 11.02 -28.17
C PHE A 124 14.35 12.12 -29.01
N LEU A 125 13.21 12.70 -28.60
CA LEU A 125 12.55 13.74 -29.41
C LEU A 125 13.43 14.98 -29.66
N PRO A 126 14.15 15.54 -28.66
CA PRO A 126 15.04 16.68 -28.91
C PRO A 126 16.18 16.31 -29.85
N SER A 127 16.74 15.11 -29.68
CA SER A 127 17.86 14.59 -30.49
C SER A 127 17.45 14.33 -31.93
N VAL A 128 16.25 13.78 -32.16
CA VAL A 128 15.68 13.58 -33.49
C VAL A 128 15.42 14.92 -34.18
N THR A 129 14.91 15.90 -33.45
CA THR A 129 14.65 17.25 -33.98
C THR A 129 15.94 17.94 -34.42
N ALA A 130 17.03 17.78 -33.66
CA ALA A 130 18.33 18.33 -34.03
C ALA A 130 18.89 17.77 -35.36
N VAL A 131 18.50 16.54 -35.74
CA VAL A 131 18.91 15.90 -37.00
C VAL A 131 18.00 16.31 -38.16
N ILE A 132 16.70 16.40 -37.92
CA ILE A 132 15.70 16.70 -38.97
C ILE A 132 15.66 18.19 -39.31
N GLU A 133 15.91 19.07 -38.34
CA GLU A 133 15.88 20.53 -38.49
C GLU A 133 17.25 21.14 -38.13
N PRO A 134 18.29 21.02 -38.98
CA PRO A 134 19.66 21.47 -38.67
C PRO A 134 19.80 22.98 -38.43
N GLY A 135 18.81 23.78 -38.85
CA GLY A 135 18.77 25.23 -38.66
C GLY A 135 18.15 25.68 -37.33
N HIS A 136 17.67 24.73 -36.51
CA HIS A 136 17.09 25.04 -35.21
C HIS A 136 18.17 25.39 -34.17
N ASN A 137 17.80 26.08 -33.10
CA ASN A 137 18.76 26.46 -32.06
C ASN A 137 19.24 25.22 -31.28
N SER A 138 20.35 24.62 -31.73
CA SER A 138 20.96 23.42 -31.14
C SER A 138 21.24 23.54 -29.64
N PHE A 139 21.43 24.77 -29.14
CA PHE A 139 21.63 25.04 -27.72
C PHE A 139 20.37 24.77 -26.89
N THR A 140 19.19 25.14 -27.39
CA THR A 140 17.91 24.89 -26.69
C THR A 140 17.64 23.40 -26.55
N LEU A 141 17.85 22.62 -27.62
CA LEU A 141 17.66 21.17 -27.59
C LEU A 141 18.65 20.48 -26.65
N PHE A 142 19.90 20.98 -26.60
CA PHE A 142 20.89 20.51 -25.63
C PHE A 142 20.46 20.76 -24.18
N ILE A 143 19.95 21.95 -23.86
CA ILE A 143 19.44 22.27 -22.51
C ILE A 143 18.29 21.34 -22.13
N VAL A 144 17.36 21.06 -23.05
CA VAL A 144 16.24 20.14 -22.79
C VAL A 144 16.75 18.73 -22.48
N ASN A 145 17.77 18.24 -23.21
CA ASN A 145 18.40 16.95 -22.92
C ASN A 145 19.07 16.94 -21.53
N VAL A 146 19.82 17.99 -21.17
CA VAL A 146 20.42 18.10 -19.82
C VAL A 146 19.34 18.08 -18.74
N GLY A 147 18.27 18.87 -18.90
CA GLY A 147 17.14 18.88 -17.98
C GLY A 147 16.45 17.51 -17.88
N THR A 148 16.36 16.78 -18.99
CA THR A 148 15.85 15.41 -19.04
C THR A 148 16.69 14.46 -18.20
N PHE A 149 18.02 14.50 -18.33
CA PHE A 149 18.91 13.66 -17.51
C PHE A 149 18.78 13.98 -16.01
N VAL A 150 18.71 15.27 -15.65
CA VAL A 150 18.50 15.69 -14.26
C VAL A 150 17.15 15.19 -13.74
N PHE A 151 16.08 15.34 -14.53
CA PHE A 151 14.73 14.89 -14.15
C PHE A 151 14.67 13.37 -13.98
N LEU A 152 15.20 12.60 -14.93
CA LEU A 152 15.24 11.14 -14.84
C LEU A 152 16.10 10.65 -13.67
N GLY A 153 17.21 11.33 -13.38
CA GLY A 153 18.02 11.08 -12.20
C GLY A 153 17.26 11.28 -10.89
N ASN A 154 16.57 12.41 -10.76
CA ASN A 154 15.71 12.71 -9.61
C ASN A 154 14.55 11.71 -9.48
N LEU A 155 13.94 11.31 -10.60
CA LEU A 155 12.88 10.32 -10.63
C LEU A 155 13.39 8.93 -10.20
N ALA A 156 14.55 8.52 -10.69
CA ALA A 156 15.18 7.26 -10.30
C ALA A 156 15.55 7.24 -8.82
N TRP A 157 16.07 8.36 -8.29
CA TRP A 157 16.31 8.52 -6.85
C TRP A 157 15.01 8.43 -6.05
N ALA A 158 13.96 9.14 -6.46
CA ALA A 158 12.65 9.11 -5.79
C ALA A 158 12.03 7.70 -5.79
N VAL A 159 12.13 6.96 -6.90
CA VAL A 159 11.65 5.56 -7.00
C VAL A 159 12.45 4.64 -6.07
N ARG A 160 13.77 4.82 -5.97
CA ARG A 160 14.61 4.04 -5.05
C ARG A 160 14.25 4.33 -3.59
N GLN A 161 14.12 5.61 -3.24
CA GLN A 161 13.74 6.04 -1.90
C GLN A 161 12.38 5.46 -1.48
N ASN A 162 11.36 5.57 -2.34
CA ASN A 162 10.03 5.04 -2.05
C ASN A 162 10.04 3.51 -1.84
N ASN A 163 10.81 2.78 -2.67
CA ASN A 163 10.95 1.33 -2.52
C ASN A 163 11.62 0.94 -1.20
N GLN A 164 12.60 1.70 -0.73
CA GLN A 164 13.24 1.46 0.57
C GLN A 164 12.24 1.71 1.71
N SER A 165 11.54 2.85 1.70
CA SER A 165 10.55 3.17 2.73
C SER A 165 9.43 2.11 2.83
N LEU A 166 9.03 1.50 1.72
CA LEU A 166 8.04 0.41 1.72
C LEU A 166 8.59 -0.89 2.33
N LEU A 167 9.87 -1.20 2.13
CA LEU A 167 10.52 -2.34 2.76
C LEU A 167 10.62 -2.12 4.27
N ASP A 168 11.05 -0.94 4.71
CA ASP A 168 11.17 -0.59 6.12
C ASP A 168 9.81 -0.66 6.82
N LEU A 169 8.76 -0.10 6.19
CA LEU A 169 7.39 -0.17 6.70
C LEU A 169 6.91 -1.62 6.83
N LYS A 170 7.27 -2.48 5.87
CA LYS A 170 6.89 -3.90 5.92
C LYS A 170 7.59 -4.62 7.07
N VAL A 171 8.89 -4.41 7.25
CA VAL A 171 9.67 -4.99 8.36
C VAL A 171 9.10 -4.54 9.71
N ALA A 172 8.91 -3.24 9.90
CA ALA A 172 8.35 -2.70 11.15
C ALA A 172 6.94 -3.25 11.44
N LYS A 173 6.11 -3.43 10.41
CA LYS A 173 4.78 -4.04 10.55
C LYS A 173 4.87 -5.51 10.97
N ASP A 174 5.75 -6.28 10.34
CA ASP A 174 5.92 -7.71 10.64
C ASP A 174 6.47 -7.90 12.07
N GLU A 175 7.42 -7.05 12.50
CA GLU A 175 7.94 -7.01 13.88
C GLU A 175 6.86 -6.64 14.90
N ALA A 176 6.07 -5.59 14.63
CA ALA A 176 4.97 -5.19 15.50
C ALA A 176 3.92 -6.29 15.62
N GLN A 177 3.62 -6.99 14.53
CA GLN A 177 2.69 -8.11 14.54
C GLN A 177 3.25 -9.31 15.32
N ALA A 178 4.54 -9.60 15.21
CA ALA A 178 5.20 -10.65 15.98
C ALA A 178 5.21 -10.34 17.49
N ALA A 179 5.58 -9.12 17.87
CA ALA A 179 5.57 -8.66 19.26
C ALA A 179 4.17 -8.69 19.87
N ARG A 180 3.16 -8.24 19.12
CA ARG A 180 1.76 -8.33 19.54
C ARG A 180 1.32 -9.77 19.78
N LYS A 181 1.65 -10.69 18.87
CA LYS A 181 1.31 -12.10 19.01
C LYS A 181 2.00 -12.74 20.23
N LEU A 182 3.24 -12.35 20.52
CA LEU A 182 3.96 -12.81 21.72
C LEU A 182 3.24 -12.33 22.99
N ALA A 183 2.89 -11.05 23.07
CA ALA A 183 2.17 -10.49 24.22
C ALA A 183 0.78 -11.12 24.41
N GLU A 184 0.04 -11.36 23.32
CA GLU A 184 -1.25 -12.06 23.36
C GLU A 184 -1.09 -13.50 23.88
N ASN A 185 -0.05 -14.22 23.45
CA ASN A 185 0.24 -15.57 23.93
C ASN A 185 0.64 -15.60 25.41
N GLU A 186 1.49 -14.67 25.86
CA GLU A 186 1.90 -14.56 27.26
C GLU A 186 0.70 -14.21 28.15
N SER A 187 -0.14 -13.27 27.73
CA SER A 187 -1.36 -12.91 28.44
C SER A 187 -2.31 -14.11 28.52
N ALA A 188 -2.54 -14.81 27.41
CA ALA A 188 -3.39 -16.00 27.39
C ALA A 188 -2.85 -17.13 28.28
N ALA A 189 -1.53 -17.36 28.26
CA ALA A 189 -0.88 -18.34 29.12
C ALA A 189 -1.03 -17.98 30.60
N LYS A 190 -0.85 -16.70 30.97
CA LYS A 190 -1.05 -16.21 32.34
C LYS A 190 -2.50 -16.39 32.79
N THR A 191 -3.48 -15.97 31.98
CA THR A 191 -4.91 -16.12 32.29
C THR A 191 -5.28 -17.59 32.44
N ASN A 192 -4.81 -18.46 31.54
CA ASN A 192 -5.09 -19.90 31.63
C ASN A 192 -4.45 -20.53 32.87
N PHE A 193 -3.20 -20.16 33.19
CA PHE A 193 -2.53 -20.62 34.40
C PHE A 193 -3.30 -20.22 35.68
N LEU A 194 -3.70 -18.95 35.78
CA LEU A 194 -4.49 -18.47 36.92
C LEU A 194 -5.83 -19.19 37.02
N ALA A 195 -6.54 -19.39 35.91
CA ALA A 195 -7.80 -20.11 35.91
C ALA A 195 -7.68 -21.56 36.38
N VAL A 196 -6.64 -22.27 35.93
CA VAL A 196 -6.36 -23.65 36.37
C VAL A 196 -6.03 -23.69 37.86
N ILE A 197 -5.10 -22.86 38.32
CA ILE A 197 -4.70 -22.85 39.75
C ILE A 197 -5.88 -22.48 40.65
N THR A 198 -6.72 -21.52 40.25
CA THR A 198 -7.94 -21.18 40.99
C THR A 198 -8.90 -22.36 41.08
N HIS A 199 -9.10 -23.11 40.00
CA HIS A 199 -9.93 -24.31 40.04
C HIS A 199 -9.36 -25.38 40.98
N GLU A 200 -8.05 -25.60 40.94
CA GLU A 200 -7.35 -26.59 41.77
C GLU A 200 -7.30 -26.22 43.25
N ILE A 201 -7.27 -24.93 43.61
CA ILE A 201 -7.30 -24.46 45.01
C ILE A 201 -8.74 -24.41 45.55
N ARG A 202 -9.74 -24.09 44.72
CA ARG A 202 -11.15 -24.04 45.13
C ARG A 202 -11.62 -25.37 45.73
N THR A 203 -11.21 -26.49 45.15
CA THR A 203 -11.61 -27.84 45.61
C THR A 203 -11.16 -28.15 47.05
N PRO A 204 -9.86 -28.09 47.40
CA PRO A 204 -9.42 -28.31 48.79
C PRO A 204 -9.94 -27.24 49.74
N MET A 205 -10.10 -25.98 49.31
CA MET A 205 -10.66 -24.92 50.15
C MET A 205 -12.12 -25.18 50.54
N ASN A 206 -12.94 -25.62 49.59
CA ASN A 206 -14.31 -26.04 49.87
C ASN A 206 -14.36 -27.26 50.79
N ALA A 207 -13.42 -28.19 50.67
CA ALA A 207 -13.31 -29.34 51.58
C ALA A 207 -12.98 -28.90 53.01
N VAL A 208 -12.04 -27.96 53.19
CA VAL A 208 -11.68 -27.37 54.50
C VAL A 208 -12.85 -26.63 55.12
N LEU A 209 -13.54 -25.78 54.35
CA LEU A 209 -14.74 -25.07 54.82
C LEU A 209 -15.86 -26.04 55.21
N SER A 210 -16.07 -27.10 54.42
CA SER A 210 -17.06 -28.14 54.72
C SER A 210 -16.70 -28.91 55.99
N ALA A 211 -15.42 -29.26 56.19
CA ALA A 211 -14.95 -29.91 57.41
C ALA A 211 -15.14 -29.01 58.65
N ALA A 212 -14.80 -27.73 58.55
CA ALA A 212 -15.05 -26.75 59.61
C ALA A 212 -16.56 -26.62 59.95
N ASN A 213 -17.42 -26.60 58.94
CA ASN A 213 -18.87 -26.56 59.11
C ASN A 213 -19.45 -27.83 59.75
N LEU A 214 -18.87 -29.00 59.47
CA LEU A 214 -19.23 -30.25 60.13
C LEU A 214 -18.77 -30.25 61.60
N LEU A 215 -17.54 -29.82 61.89
CA LEU A 215 -17.01 -29.71 63.25
C LEU A 215 -17.82 -28.74 64.11
N LYS A 216 -18.27 -27.60 63.54
CA LYS A 216 -19.18 -26.66 64.20
C LYS A 216 -20.50 -27.29 64.69
N ARG A 217 -20.90 -28.44 64.14
CA ARG A 217 -22.13 -29.16 64.53
C ARG A 217 -21.88 -30.22 65.61
N THR A 218 -20.65 -30.35 66.10
CA THR A 218 -20.27 -31.29 67.17
C THR A 218 -20.08 -30.55 68.49
N PRO A 219 -20.13 -31.22 69.65
CA PRO A 219 -19.80 -30.58 70.92
C PRO A 219 -18.31 -30.22 70.96
N LEU A 220 -18.01 -28.92 70.97
CA LEU A 220 -16.67 -28.35 71.03
C LEU A 220 -16.50 -27.58 72.36
N ASN A 221 -15.30 -27.61 72.92
CA ASN A 221 -14.93 -26.68 74.00
C ASN A 221 -14.68 -25.27 73.44
N GLU A 222 -14.52 -24.28 74.32
CA GLU A 222 -14.39 -22.86 73.94
C GLU A 222 -13.20 -22.61 72.99
N GLU A 223 -12.04 -23.21 73.30
CA GLU A 223 -10.81 -23.10 72.52
C GLU A 223 -10.92 -23.74 71.13
N GLN A 224 -11.54 -24.93 71.04
CA GLN A 224 -11.83 -25.61 69.77
C GLN A 224 -12.81 -24.82 68.90
N ASN A 225 -13.81 -24.18 69.51
CA ASN A 225 -14.78 -23.37 68.78
C ASN A 225 -14.11 -22.14 68.13
N ASP A 226 -13.22 -21.48 68.86
CA ASP A 226 -12.42 -20.37 68.33
C ASP A 226 -11.49 -20.83 67.20
N HIS A 227 -10.87 -22.02 67.30
CA HIS A 227 -10.09 -22.59 66.20
C HIS A 227 -10.93 -22.86 64.94
N VAL A 228 -12.11 -23.48 65.06
CA VAL A 228 -12.98 -23.74 63.89
C VAL A 228 -13.49 -22.45 63.26
N ARG A 229 -13.81 -21.44 64.07
CA ARG A 229 -14.21 -20.11 63.60
C ARG A 229 -13.07 -19.41 62.85
N MET A 230 -11.84 -19.50 63.35
CA MET A 230 -10.66 -18.98 62.66
C MET A 230 -10.44 -19.68 61.31
N LEU A 231 -10.60 -21.01 61.26
CA LEU A 231 -10.44 -21.82 60.04
C LEU A 231 -11.49 -21.47 58.96
N SER A 232 -12.74 -21.28 59.38
CA SER A 232 -13.86 -20.85 58.53
C SER A 232 -13.60 -19.46 57.93
N ASN A 233 -13.22 -18.50 58.77
CA ASN A 233 -12.96 -17.13 58.33
C ASN A 233 -11.76 -17.07 57.36
N ALA A 234 -10.67 -17.78 57.66
CA ALA A 234 -9.52 -17.86 56.77
C ALA A 234 -9.88 -18.45 55.40
N SER A 235 -10.79 -19.45 55.39
CA SER A 235 -11.24 -20.10 54.16
C SER A 235 -12.08 -19.18 53.28
N GLU A 236 -12.99 -18.41 53.89
CA GLU A 236 -13.82 -17.41 53.19
C GLU A 236 -12.98 -16.27 52.62
N VAL A 237 -12.01 -15.76 53.39
CA VAL A 237 -11.09 -14.71 52.93
C VAL A 237 -10.26 -15.20 51.73
N LEU A 238 -9.70 -16.40 51.81
CA LEU A 238 -8.89 -16.96 50.72
C LEU A 238 -9.72 -17.21 49.46
N MET A 239 -10.97 -17.66 49.59
CA MET A 239 -11.90 -17.81 48.47
C MET A 239 -12.25 -16.46 47.82
N GLY A 240 -12.39 -15.39 48.60
CA GLY A 240 -12.56 -14.03 48.09
C GLY A 240 -11.36 -13.59 47.25
N LEU A 241 -10.15 -13.69 47.80
CA LEU A 241 -8.91 -13.33 47.10
C LEU A 241 -8.69 -14.15 45.82
N LEU A 242 -9.07 -15.43 45.83
CA LEU A 242 -8.95 -16.34 44.68
C LEU A 242 -9.88 -15.93 43.52
N ASN A 243 -11.07 -15.45 43.84
CA ASN A 243 -12.01 -14.92 42.84
C ASN A 243 -11.52 -13.57 42.29
N ASP A 244 -11.03 -12.68 43.16
CA ASP A 244 -10.51 -11.37 42.73
C ASP A 244 -9.32 -11.50 41.76
N VAL A 245 -8.48 -12.53 41.92
CA VAL A 245 -7.34 -12.81 41.02
C VAL A 245 -7.77 -13.26 39.62
N LEU A 246 -8.98 -13.82 39.47
CA LEU A 246 -9.53 -14.24 38.18
C LEU A 246 -10.12 -13.09 37.36
N ASP A 247 -10.61 -12.04 38.05
CA ASP A 247 -11.30 -10.90 37.43
C ASP A 247 -10.33 -9.81 36.90
N ILE A 248 -9.00 -10.01 37.08
CA ILE A 248 -7.90 -9.12 36.64
C ILE A 248 -7.29 -9.59 35.32
#